data_AF-A0A829YAW7-F1
#
_entry.id   AF-A0A829YAW7-F1
#
_cell.length_a   1.000
_cell.length_b   1.000
_cell.length_c   1.000
_cell.angle_alpha   90.00
_cell.angle_beta   90.00
_cell.angle_gamma   90.00
#
_symmetry.space_group_name_H-M   'P 1'
#
loop_
_entity.id
_entity.type
_entity.pdbx_description
1 polymer ?
#
loop_
_entity_poly.entity_id
_entity_poly.type
_entity_poly.pdbx_seq_one_letter_code
_entity_poly.pdbx_strand_id
1 'polypeptide(L)'
;MTMIAVSGCGGGGGYGGGSSQAQQAAAPTASITAPSGAAVNRTVQLTATATAGAGVNRVEFLVDGTVIATDTTAPYEASWDTSTIADGSHQLTARTIDSANVSATSTPVTVTVLNSPTIDVAVSAAEVFPRTNSGATGAGQLTFNLVTGAVTGGVTLTGITATLAHIHQGIAGTNGPVIVDFVQSGTDPNRWDVVAGGTLTTDQVNALLAGQLYVNVHTAAFPGGEIRGQVRPQGIVVAVAGMDGSSVVPAVTTTATGFAAMTVDEAANTATVHMQTTGVDDATEAHVHNAPAGENATAPLFSLMKDPAAPTHWLLEGQSVTQADRDALAADLLYVDVHTPAALAGALRGQLSVNAAAPPPPPAATVTLTQLQSTIFTPICSGCHTGGGSSLPSSMNLSDAAASFAALVGVASTEQPSVLRVSAGNPDASYLVHKIEGAAGITGGRMPLGGAPLDPALIANVRTWISEGAQNN
;
A
#
# COMPACT_ATOMS: atom_id res chain seq x y z
N MET A 1 80.04 -18.63 -35.16
CA MET A 1 81.46 -18.83 -35.50
C MET A 1 82.27 -18.05 -34.49
N THR A 2 83.18 -18.78 -33.86
CA THR A 2 83.98 -18.52 -32.66
C THR A 2 84.81 -17.23 -32.68
N MET A 3 84.93 -16.55 -31.53
CA MET A 3 86.16 -16.00 -30.91
C MET A 3 85.76 -15.48 -29.51
N ILE A 4 85.94 -16.23 -28.42
CA ILE A 4 87.16 -16.41 -27.60
C ILE A 4 87.79 -15.09 -27.16
N ALA A 5 87.76 -14.92 -25.83
CA ALA A 5 88.27 -13.85 -25.01
C ALA A 5 89.80 -13.76 -24.98
N VAL A 6 90.32 -12.58 -24.61
CA VAL A 6 91.62 -12.45 -23.94
C VAL A 6 91.53 -11.43 -22.81
N SER A 7 91.89 -11.89 -21.62
CA SER A 7 92.13 -11.14 -20.39
C SER A 7 93.22 -10.08 -20.54
N GLY A 8 93.00 -8.93 -19.91
CA GLY A 8 94.03 -7.96 -19.57
C GLY A 8 93.75 -7.37 -18.19
N CYS A 9 94.56 -7.78 -17.21
CA CYS A 9 94.58 -7.24 -15.85
C CYS A 9 95.34 -5.92 -15.84
N GLY A 10 94.82 -4.90 -15.15
CA GLY A 10 95.51 -3.62 -14.96
C GLY A 10 94.70 -2.70 -14.04
N GLY A 11 94.97 -2.78 -12.74
CA GLY A 11 94.38 -1.92 -11.73
C GLY A 11 94.88 -0.48 -11.79
N GLY A 12 94.03 0.45 -11.38
CA GLY A 12 94.39 1.86 -11.23
C GLY A 12 93.19 2.76 -10.96
N GLY A 13 92.86 2.90 -9.67
CA GLY A 13 92.06 3.93 -9.00
C GLY A 13 91.19 4.89 -9.83
N GLY A 14 89.88 4.80 -9.62
CA GLY A 14 88.92 5.87 -9.90
C GLY A 14 87.98 6.06 -8.71
N TYR A 15 88.29 7.03 -7.86
CA TYR A 15 87.30 7.65 -6.97
C TYR A 15 86.34 8.46 -7.84
N GLY A 16 85.02 8.31 -7.66
CA GLY A 16 84.08 9.28 -8.20
C GLY A 16 82.68 8.75 -8.43
N GLY A 17 81.79 9.06 -7.49
CA GLY A 17 80.37 9.22 -7.81
C GLY A 17 79.54 7.96 -7.72
N GLY A 18 79.56 7.27 -6.57
CA GLY A 18 78.36 6.59 -6.13
C GLY A 18 77.30 7.66 -5.89
N SER A 19 76.54 8.03 -6.93
CA SER A 19 75.24 8.66 -6.72
C SER A 19 74.48 7.68 -5.84
N SER A 20 74.34 8.00 -4.55
CA SER A 20 73.25 7.46 -3.76
C SER A 20 72.00 7.91 -4.50
N GLN A 21 71.51 7.08 -5.42
CA GLN A 21 70.13 7.18 -5.83
C GLN A 21 69.38 6.91 -4.54
N ALA A 22 68.95 7.99 -3.88
CA ALA A 22 68.00 7.90 -2.79
C ALA A 22 66.89 7.02 -3.33
N GLN A 23 66.74 5.83 -2.76
CA GLN A 23 65.72 4.89 -3.17
C GLN A 23 64.40 5.65 -3.11
N GLN A 24 63.85 6.00 -4.28
CA GLN A 24 62.68 6.85 -4.35
C GLN A 24 61.58 6.15 -3.57
N ALA A 25 61.11 6.80 -2.51
CA ALA A 25 60.02 6.28 -1.70
C ALA A 25 58.85 5.94 -2.64
N ALA A 26 58.25 4.76 -2.44
CA ALA A 26 57.14 4.31 -3.25
C ALA A 26 56.05 5.40 -3.29
N ALA A 27 55.57 5.73 -4.50
CA ALA A 27 54.58 6.78 -4.71
C ALA A 27 53.33 6.54 -3.85
N PRO A 28 52.69 7.60 -3.34
CA PRO A 28 51.46 7.44 -2.58
C PRO A 28 50.37 6.81 -3.45
N THR A 29 49.46 6.08 -2.81
CA THR A 29 48.25 5.51 -3.43
C THR A 29 47.04 5.77 -2.55
N ALA A 30 45.86 5.76 -3.15
CA ALA A 30 44.58 5.93 -2.48
C ALA A 30 43.52 5.06 -3.18
N SER A 31 42.60 4.49 -2.41
CA SER A 31 41.38 3.87 -2.94
C SER A 31 40.23 4.08 -1.98
N ILE A 32 39.10 4.58 -2.47
CA ILE A 32 37.83 4.55 -1.74
C ILE A 32 37.41 3.09 -1.59
N THR A 33 37.01 2.70 -0.38
CA THR A 33 36.51 1.35 -0.06
C THR A 33 35.02 1.33 0.27
N ALA A 34 34.43 2.47 0.67
CA ALA A 34 32.99 2.64 0.77
C ALA A 34 32.60 4.11 0.57
N PRO A 35 31.43 4.40 -0.02
CA PRO A 35 30.50 3.45 -0.68
C PRO A 35 31.06 2.92 -2.01
N SER A 36 30.52 1.80 -2.52
CA SER A 36 31.00 1.11 -3.74
C SER A 36 30.09 1.28 -4.97
N GLY A 37 29.47 2.46 -5.13
CA GLY A 37 28.70 2.80 -6.33
C GLY A 37 27.17 2.68 -6.23
N ALA A 38 26.59 3.17 -5.14
CA ALA A 38 25.15 3.07 -4.85
C ALA A 38 24.43 4.43 -4.85
N ALA A 39 23.09 4.39 -4.74
CA ALA A 39 22.33 5.54 -4.28
C ALA A 39 22.68 5.82 -2.81
N VAL A 40 22.91 7.09 -2.48
CA VAL A 40 23.28 7.54 -1.13
C VAL A 40 22.41 8.73 -0.71
N ASN A 41 22.19 8.89 0.58
CA ASN A 41 21.40 9.96 1.16
C ASN A 41 21.80 10.18 2.63
N ARG A 42 21.29 11.25 3.24
CA ARG A 42 21.53 11.58 4.65
C ARG A 42 23.04 11.61 4.95
N THR A 43 23.46 10.88 5.97
CA THR A 43 24.86 10.77 6.39
C THR A 43 25.46 9.48 5.85
N VAL A 44 26.54 9.61 5.09
CA VAL A 44 27.24 8.49 4.44
C VAL A 44 28.61 8.31 5.09
N GLN A 45 28.92 7.09 5.49
CA GLN A 45 30.26 6.74 5.93
C GLN A 45 31.16 6.51 4.72
N LEU A 46 32.24 7.28 4.64
CA LEU A 46 33.32 7.13 3.68
C LEU A 46 34.47 6.39 4.33
N THR A 47 35.06 5.46 3.59
CA THR A 47 36.28 4.76 4.01
C THR A 47 37.27 4.71 2.85
N ALA A 48 38.56 4.77 3.17
CA ALA A 48 39.62 4.65 2.18
C ALA A 48 40.82 3.86 2.68
N THR A 49 41.54 3.26 1.73
CA THR A 49 42.89 2.74 1.95
C THR A 49 43.90 3.70 1.33
N ALA A 50 45.04 3.85 2.00
CA ALA A 50 46.13 4.69 1.53
C ALA A 50 47.47 4.09 1.92
N THR A 51 48.44 4.14 1.01
CA THR A 51 49.83 3.75 1.29
C THR A 51 50.78 4.77 0.71
N ALA A 52 51.95 4.95 1.32
CA ALA A 52 53.03 5.78 0.81
C ALA A 52 54.37 5.30 1.38
N GLY A 53 55.41 5.24 0.55
CA GLY A 53 56.75 4.84 1.01
C GLY A 53 57.36 5.82 2.03
N ALA A 54 56.98 7.10 1.95
CA ALA A 54 57.38 8.14 2.89
C ALA A 54 56.49 8.23 4.14
N GLY A 55 55.54 7.29 4.31
CA GLY A 55 54.48 7.36 5.31
C GLY A 55 53.36 8.32 4.88
N VAL A 56 52.12 7.97 5.20
CA VAL A 56 50.94 8.80 4.91
C VAL A 56 50.87 9.93 5.95
N ASN A 57 50.77 11.17 5.48
CA ASN A 57 50.54 12.34 6.34
C ASN A 57 49.04 12.51 6.63
N ARG A 58 48.21 12.42 5.59
CA ARG A 58 46.74 12.48 5.68
C ARG A 58 46.07 11.93 4.42
N VAL A 59 44.80 11.61 4.55
CA VAL A 59 43.87 11.30 3.46
C VAL A 59 42.78 12.36 3.45
N GLU A 60 42.55 12.97 2.30
CA GLU A 60 41.46 13.90 2.06
C GLU A 60 40.36 13.16 1.27
N PHE A 61 39.11 13.24 1.73
CA PHE A 61 37.94 12.75 1.02
C PHE A 61 37.34 13.89 0.20
N LEU A 62 37.05 13.63 -1.07
CA LEU A 62 36.54 14.63 -2.00
C LEU A 62 35.27 14.18 -2.71
N VAL A 63 34.35 15.12 -2.89
CA VAL A 63 33.14 15.00 -3.73
C VAL A 63 33.28 15.99 -4.87
N ASP A 64 33.24 15.49 -6.11
CA ASP A 64 33.43 16.30 -7.34
C ASP A 64 34.69 17.18 -7.30
N GLY A 65 35.76 16.66 -6.70
CA GLY A 65 37.05 17.35 -6.54
C GLY A 65 37.11 18.36 -5.40
N THR A 66 36.03 18.57 -4.64
CA THR A 66 36.01 19.42 -3.44
C THR A 66 36.27 18.59 -2.19
N VAL A 67 37.26 18.98 -1.37
CA VAL A 67 37.55 18.30 -0.09
C VAL A 67 36.40 18.54 0.89
N ILE A 68 35.82 17.44 1.38
CA ILE A 68 34.73 17.47 2.38
C ILE A 68 35.21 17.07 3.77
N ALA A 69 36.28 16.28 3.86
CA ALA A 69 36.84 15.80 5.12
C ALA A 69 38.31 15.42 4.95
N THR A 70 39.04 15.40 6.06
CA THR A 70 40.44 15.00 6.14
C THR A 70 40.63 14.11 7.35
N ASP A 71 41.33 12.99 7.17
CA ASP A 71 41.72 12.08 8.24
C ASP A 71 43.24 11.85 8.23
N THR A 72 43.85 11.84 9.40
CA THR A 72 45.30 11.68 9.58
C THR A 72 45.66 10.32 10.17
N THR A 73 44.68 9.47 10.52
CA THR A 73 44.92 8.21 11.23
C THR A 73 44.23 7.06 10.53
N ALA A 74 44.92 5.93 10.34
CA ALA A 74 44.29 4.72 9.81
C ALA A 74 43.53 3.97 10.94
N PRO A 75 42.37 3.34 10.67
CA PRO A 75 41.65 3.30 9.38
C PRO A 75 41.10 4.69 8.98
N TYR A 76 41.22 5.06 7.70
CA TYR A 76 40.83 6.39 7.23
C TYR A 76 39.33 6.45 6.96
N GLU A 77 38.66 7.34 7.69
CA GLU A 77 37.21 7.40 7.76
C GLU A 77 36.70 8.84 7.76
N ALA A 78 35.55 9.07 7.12
CA ALA A 78 34.86 10.35 7.16
C ALA A 78 33.35 10.19 7.10
N SER A 79 32.63 11.06 7.81
CA SER A 79 31.18 11.16 7.71
C SER A 79 30.81 12.29 6.75
N TRP A 80 29.93 12.00 5.79
CA TRP A 80 29.51 12.96 4.78
C TRP A 80 28.00 13.22 4.86
N ASP A 81 27.62 14.48 5.11
CA ASP A 81 26.25 14.95 4.98
C ASP A 81 25.92 15.29 3.53
N THR A 82 25.11 14.45 2.90
CA THR A 82 24.72 14.59 1.49
C THR A 82 23.75 15.75 1.22
N SER A 83 23.16 16.38 2.25
CA SER A 83 22.33 17.59 2.04
C SER A 83 23.14 18.81 1.62
N THR A 84 24.47 18.73 1.75
CA THR A 84 25.40 19.79 1.34
C THR A 84 25.57 19.92 -0.17
N ILE A 85 25.03 18.96 -0.94
CA ILE A 85 25.08 18.92 -2.40
C ILE A 85 23.71 18.60 -3.00
N ALA A 86 23.55 18.86 -4.29
CA ALA A 86 22.30 18.55 -5.01
C ALA A 86 22.12 17.04 -5.22
N ASP A 87 20.88 16.60 -5.46
CA ASP A 87 20.61 15.24 -5.92
C ASP A 87 21.14 15.04 -7.36
N GLY A 88 21.66 13.86 -7.65
CA GLY A 88 22.25 13.54 -8.95
C GLY A 88 23.50 12.66 -8.87
N SER A 89 24.22 12.54 -9.97
CA SER A 89 25.46 11.75 -10.03
C SER A 89 26.66 12.56 -9.53
N HIS A 90 27.43 11.98 -8.62
CA HIS A 90 28.62 12.59 -8.01
C HIS A 90 29.81 11.63 -7.98
N GLN A 91 31.02 12.18 -8.01
CA GLN A 91 32.27 11.43 -8.04
C GLN A 91 32.98 11.53 -6.69
N LEU A 92 33.13 10.40 -6.00
CA LEU A 92 33.91 10.29 -4.78
C LEU A 92 35.36 9.92 -5.08
N THR A 93 36.30 10.64 -4.48
CA THR A 93 37.74 10.31 -4.56
C THR A 93 38.39 10.45 -3.18
N ALA A 94 39.45 9.68 -2.96
CA ALA A 94 40.36 9.87 -1.85
C ALA A 94 41.70 10.40 -2.38
N ARG A 95 42.26 11.42 -1.72
CA ARG A 95 43.59 11.94 -2.02
C ARG A 95 44.51 11.69 -0.84
N THR A 96 45.50 10.84 -1.04
CA THR A 96 46.57 10.62 -0.07
C THR A 96 47.64 11.69 -0.25
N ILE A 97 48.08 12.30 0.84
CA ILE A 97 49.26 13.15 0.90
C ILE A 97 50.27 12.47 1.83
N ASP A 98 51.50 12.29 1.35
CA ASP A 98 52.57 11.66 2.12
C ASP A 98 53.38 12.68 2.95
N SER A 99 54.29 12.19 3.79
CA SER A 99 55.15 13.04 4.63
C SER A 99 56.17 13.87 3.85
N ALA A 100 56.35 13.60 2.55
CA ALA A 100 57.14 14.40 1.63
C ALA A 100 56.28 15.41 0.84
N ASN A 101 54.99 15.53 1.18
CA ASN A 101 53.99 16.38 0.54
C ASN A 101 53.73 16.05 -0.93
N VAL A 102 53.98 14.81 -1.34
CA VAL A 102 53.56 14.25 -2.63
C VAL A 102 52.14 13.72 -2.47
N SER A 103 51.29 13.92 -3.50
CA SER A 103 49.89 13.52 -3.48
C SER A 103 49.53 12.55 -4.59
N ALA A 104 48.62 11.61 -4.30
CA ALA A 104 47.95 10.78 -5.31
C ALA A 104 46.44 10.73 -5.03
N THR A 105 45.64 10.82 -6.09
CA THR A 105 44.17 10.72 -6.01
C THR A 105 43.73 9.37 -6.54
N SER A 106 42.75 8.75 -5.88
CA SER A 106 42.18 7.48 -6.31
C SER A 106 41.47 7.60 -7.66
N THR A 107 41.18 6.46 -8.27
CA THR A 107 40.12 6.41 -9.28
C THR A 107 38.79 6.84 -8.64
N PRO A 108 37.91 7.53 -9.38
CA PRO A 108 36.63 7.96 -8.85
C PRO A 108 35.67 6.79 -8.66
N VAL A 109 34.88 6.84 -7.58
CA VAL A 109 33.67 6.02 -7.39
C VAL A 109 32.46 6.89 -7.64
N THR A 110 31.66 6.56 -8.64
CA THR A 110 30.43 7.28 -8.95
C THR A 110 29.30 6.85 -8.02
N VAL A 111 28.64 7.80 -7.36
CA VAL A 111 27.42 7.57 -6.55
C VAL A 111 26.27 8.40 -7.09
N THR A 112 25.04 8.04 -6.72
CA THR A 112 23.86 8.88 -6.97
C THR A 112 23.33 9.41 -5.65
N VAL A 113 23.37 10.72 -5.44
CA VAL A 113 22.76 11.34 -4.27
C VAL A 113 21.26 11.48 -4.49
N LEU A 114 20.46 10.95 -3.58
CA LEU A 114 19.00 10.93 -3.65
C LEU A 114 18.40 11.30 -2.29
N ASN A 115 18.45 12.59 -1.95
CA ASN A 115 17.88 13.10 -0.72
C ASN A 115 16.37 13.30 -0.80
N SER A 116 15.79 13.48 -2.00
CA SER A 116 14.35 13.74 -2.16
C SER A 116 13.67 12.74 -3.13
N PRO A 117 13.63 11.43 -2.81
CA PRO A 117 12.90 10.46 -3.61
C PRO A 117 11.43 10.87 -3.75
N THR A 118 10.93 10.71 -4.98
CA THR A 118 9.50 10.80 -5.29
C THR A 118 8.97 9.39 -5.47
N ILE A 119 7.90 9.09 -4.75
CA ILE A 119 7.31 7.76 -4.64
C ILE A 119 5.88 7.82 -5.17
N ASP A 120 5.57 6.96 -6.13
CA ASP A 120 4.19 6.74 -6.59
C ASP A 120 3.38 6.05 -5.49
N VAL A 121 2.17 6.55 -5.26
CA VAL A 121 1.22 5.98 -4.31
C VAL A 121 -0.09 5.74 -5.03
N ALA A 122 -0.59 4.50 -4.93
CA ALA A 122 -1.93 4.12 -5.35
C ALA A 122 -2.72 3.69 -4.11
N VAL A 123 -3.94 4.21 -3.96
CA VAL A 123 -4.84 3.88 -2.85
C VAL A 123 -6.08 3.17 -3.39
N SER A 124 -6.52 2.12 -2.71
CA SER A 124 -7.74 1.38 -3.04
C SER A 124 -8.30 0.65 -1.83
N ALA A 125 -9.47 0.02 -1.96
CA ALA A 125 -10.00 -0.88 -0.94
C ALA A 125 -9.14 -2.14 -0.75
N ALA A 126 -8.25 -2.46 -1.70
CA ALA A 126 -7.48 -3.70 -1.70
C ALA A 126 -6.58 -3.84 -0.48
N GLU A 127 -6.08 -2.72 0.06
CA GLU A 127 -5.11 -2.66 1.16
C GLU A 127 -5.72 -2.14 2.47
N VAL A 128 -7.04 -1.94 2.52
CA VAL A 128 -7.73 -1.51 3.74
C VAL A 128 -7.96 -2.70 4.66
N PHE A 129 -7.86 -2.46 5.96
CA PHE A 129 -8.17 -3.46 6.98
C PHE A 129 -9.15 -2.93 8.04
N PRO A 130 -10.29 -3.63 8.29
CA PRO A 130 -10.89 -4.67 7.44
C PRO A 130 -11.15 -4.18 6.02
N ARG A 131 -11.08 -5.09 5.04
CA ARG A 131 -11.25 -4.73 3.63
C ARG A 131 -12.62 -4.12 3.40
N THR A 132 -12.65 -2.93 2.78
CA THR A 132 -13.91 -2.31 2.38
C THR A 132 -14.37 -2.90 1.07
N ASN A 133 -15.62 -2.60 0.77
CA ASN A 133 -16.32 -3.08 -0.39
C ASN A 133 -16.38 -1.98 -1.47
N SER A 134 -15.48 -0.99 -1.39
CA SER A 134 -15.47 0.19 -2.23
C SER A 134 -14.77 -0.05 -3.56
N GLY A 135 -15.34 0.46 -4.64
CA GLY A 135 -14.69 0.56 -5.95
C GLY A 135 -13.85 1.84 -6.13
N ALA A 136 -13.75 2.67 -5.09
CA ALA A 136 -12.97 3.89 -5.14
C ALA A 136 -11.47 3.61 -5.30
N THR A 137 -10.79 4.55 -5.94
CA THR A 137 -9.34 4.50 -6.15
C THR A 137 -8.74 5.89 -6.01
N GLY A 138 -7.43 5.95 -5.91
CA GLY A 138 -6.68 7.19 -6.06
C GLY A 138 -5.23 6.92 -6.41
N ALA A 139 -4.59 7.90 -7.03
CA ALA A 139 -3.19 7.80 -7.39
C ALA A 139 -2.51 9.17 -7.27
N GLY A 140 -1.21 9.17 -7.01
CA GLY A 140 -0.41 10.37 -7.01
C GLY A 140 1.04 10.10 -6.64
N GLN A 141 1.76 11.16 -6.35
CA GLN A 141 3.18 11.11 -6.00
C GLN A 141 3.41 11.87 -4.70
N LEU A 142 4.26 11.30 -3.85
CA LEU A 142 4.77 11.94 -2.64
C LEU A 142 6.28 12.07 -2.73
N THR A 143 6.80 13.26 -2.49
CA THR A 143 8.24 13.51 -2.41
C THR A 143 8.63 13.66 -0.95
N PHE A 144 9.61 12.88 -0.51
CA PHE A 144 10.10 12.87 0.86
C PHE A 144 11.55 13.33 0.89
N ASN A 145 11.84 14.43 1.58
CA ASN A 145 13.22 14.81 1.84
C ASN A 145 13.77 14.00 3.01
N LEU A 146 14.65 13.04 2.74
CA LEU A 146 15.19 12.10 3.71
C LEU A 146 16.10 12.76 4.76
N VAL A 147 16.55 14.00 4.54
CA VAL A 147 17.41 14.71 5.50
C VAL A 147 16.59 15.62 6.42
N THR A 148 15.73 16.46 5.86
CA THR A 148 14.93 17.43 6.60
C THR A 148 13.58 16.89 7.07
N GLY A 149 13.14 15.75 6.52
CA GLY A 149 11.83 15.15 6.76
C GLY A 149 10.70 15.80 5.97
N ALA A 150 10.94 16.87 5.21
CA ALA A 150 9.88 17.56 4.47
C ALA A 150 9.12 16.63 3.52
N VAL A 151 7.78 16.73 3.50
CA VAL A 151 6.90 15.93 2.64
C VAL A 151 6.09 16.86 1.75
N THR A 152 6.01 16.53 0.47
CA THR A 152 5.18 17.26 -0.51
C THR A 152 4.50 16.30 -1.47
N GLY A 153 3.58 16.82 -2.28
CA GLY A 153 2.79 16.01 -3.21
C GLY A 153 1.40 15.70 -2.67
N GLY A 154 0.77 14.65 -3.21
CA GLY A 154 -0.61 14.33 -2.89
C GLY A 154 -1.18 13.22 -3.76
N VAL A 155 -2.47 12.95 -3.58
CA VAL A 155 -3.23 11.94 -4.34
C VAL A 155 -4.46 12.58 -4.98
N THR A 156 -4.82 12.09 -6.17
CA THR A 156 -6.07 12.42 -6.86
C THR A 156 -6.99 11.22 -6.79
N LEU A 157 -8.21 11.43 -6.33
CA LEU A 157 -9.17 10.39 -5.98
C LEU A 157 -10.24 10.22 -7.07
N THR A 158 -10.84 9.03 -7.15
CA THR A 158 -11.92 8.70 -8.08
C THR A 158 -12.98 7.85 -7.39
N GLY A 159 -14.25 8.19 -7.58
CA GLY A 159 -15.38 7.39 -7.08
C GLY A 159 -15.64 7.53 -5.57
N ILE A 160 -15.15 8.60 -4.94
CA ILE A 160 -15.23 8.81 -3.49
C ILE A 160 -15.50 10.28 -3.16
N THR A 161 -16.26 10.53 -2.08
CA THR A 161 -16.39 11.87 -1.47
C THR A 161 -15.62 11.87 -0.15
N ALA A 162 -14.32 12.15 -0.24
CA ALA A 162 -13.43 12.13 0.91
C ALA A 162 -13.77 13.22 1.94
N THR A 163 -13.68 12.87 3.22
CA THR A 163 -13.80 13.82 4.34
C THR A 163 -12.43 14.18 4.92
N LEU A 164 -11.48 13.24 4.90
CA LEU A 164 -10.10 13.40 5.37
C LEU A 164 -9.15 12.50 4.56
N ALA A 165 -7.89 12.89 4.49
CA ALA A 165 -6.81 12.03 4.02
C ALA A 165 -5.53 12.30 4.83
N HIS A 166 -4.75 11.26 5.10
CA HIS A 166 -3.54 11.36 5.92
C HIS A 166 -2.46 10.37 5.46
N ILE A 167 -1.22 10.63 5.87
CA ILE A 167 -0.18 9.61 6.00
C ILE A 167 -0.19 9.10 7.44
N HIS A 168 -0.16 7.78 7.57
CA HIS A 168 -0.05 7.07 8.84
C HIS A 168 1.28 6.32 8.91
N GLN A 169 1.73 6.02 10.14
CA GLN A 169 2.85 5.11 10.39
C GLN A 169 2.34 3.73 10.81
N GLY A 170 2.39 2.76 9.90
CA GLY A 170 2.14 1.36 10.16
C GLY A 170 2.53 0.50 8.95
N ILE A 171 3.00 -0.71 9.19
CA ILE A 171 3.30 -1.66 8.12
C ILE A 171 2.01 -2.18 7.48
N ALA A 172 2.10 -2.67 6.24
CA ALA A 172 0.96 -3.24 5.53
C ALA A 172 0.28 -4.33 6.39
N GLY A 173 -1.05 -4.30 6.47
CA GLY A 173 -1.82 -5.20 7.34
C GLY A 173 -2.02 -4.73 8.79
N THR A 174 -1.44 -3.58 9.18
CA THR A 174 -1.67 -2.97 10.50
C THR A 174 -2.15 -1.52 10.39
N ASN A 175 -2.90 -1.07 11.39
CA ASN A 175 -3.30 0.33 11.53
C ASN A 175 -2.32 1.04 12.46
N GLY A 176 -2.07 2.32 12.21
CA GLY A 176 -1.17 3.13 13.01
C GLY A 176 -1.61 4.59 13.13
N PRO A 177 -0.88 5.39 13.93
CA PRO A 177 -1.23 6.79 14.16
C PRO A 177 -1.09 7.63 12.89
N VAL A 178 -1.88 8.69 12.79
CA VAL A 178 -1.69 9.77 11.80
C VAL A 178 -0.38 10.48 12.09
N ILE A 179 0.40 10.76 11.05
CA ILE A 179 1.68 11.47 11.17
C ILE A 179 1.78 12.72 10.28
N VAL A 180 1.04 12.78 9.16
CA VAL A 180 0.97 13.95 8.29
C VAL A 180 -0.43 14.11 7.72
N ASP A 181 -0.99 15.32 7.79
CA ASP A 181 -2.33 15.63 7.28
C ASP A 181 -2.31 16.04 5.79
N PHE A 182 -3.40 15.75 5.08
CA PHE A 182 -3.66 16.29 3.75
C PHE A 182 -4.76 17.35 3.82
N VAL A 183 -4.74 18.27 2.87
CA VAL A 183 -5.77 19.28 2.62
C VAL A 183 -6.35 19.09 1.23
N GLN A 184 -7.66 19.20 1.11
CA GLN A 184 -8.34 19.18 -0.19
C GLN A 184 -7.93 20.43 -0.99
N SER A 185 -7.65 20.26 -2.28
CA SER A 185 -7.34 21.37 -3.17
C SER A 185 -8.56 22.29 -3.33
N GLY A 186 -8.32 23.61 -3.28
CA GLY A 186 -9.35 24.62 -3.53
C GLY A 186 -9.80 24.72 -4.98
N THR A 187 -9.11 24.06 -5.93
CA THR A 187 -9.40 24.11 -7.36
C THR A 187 -9.81 22.77 -7.96
N ASP A 188 -9.55 21.65 -7.26
CA ASP A 188 -9.97 20.31 -7.67
C ASP A 188 -10.48 19.54 -6.44
N PRO A 189 -11.80 19.27 -6.34
CA PRO A 189 -12.37 18.58 -5.19
C PRO A 189 -11.89 17.12 -5.04
N ASN A 190 -11.31 16.53 -6.09
CA ASN A 190 -10.78 15.18 -6.04
C ASN A 190 -9.31 15.13 -5.64
N ARG A 191 -8.61 16.27 -5.59
CA ARG A 191 -7.20 16.36 -5.26
C ARG A 191 -7.00 16.65 -3.77
N TRP A 192 -6.15 15.85 -3.13
CA TRP A 192 -5.72 16.01 -1.75
C TRP A 192 -4.20 16.10 -1.69
N ASP A 193 -3.70 17.22 -1.15
CA ASP A 193 -2.28 17.52 -1.07
C ASP A 193 -1.81 17.48 0.37
N VAL A 194 -0.56 17.09 0.59
CA VAL A 194 0.09 17.22 1.89
C VAL A 194 -0.01 18.67 2.38
N VAL A 195 -0.38 18.86 3.65
CA VAL A 195 -0.48 20.20 4.24
C VAL A 195 0.86 20.94 4.13
N ALA A 196 0.81 22.25 3.87
CA ALA A 196 2.02 23.07 3.77
C ALA A 196 2.87 22.95 5.05
N GLY A 197 4.14 22.57 4.88
CA GLY A 197 5.06 22.36 6.00
C GLY A 197 4.94 20.99 6.68
N GLY A 198 4.24 20.02 6.08
CA GLY A 198 4.24 18.63 6.55
C GLY A 198 5.67 18.06 6.59
N THR A 199 6.05 17.47 7.73
CA THR A 199 7.40 16.94 7.96
C THR A 199 7.35 15.63 8.75
N LEU A 200 8.28 14.73 8.44
CA LEU A 200 8.59 13.54 9.22
C LEU A 200 9.72 13.80 10.22
N THR A 201 9.66 13.15 11.38
CA THR A 201 10.82 13.02 12.26
C THR A 201 11.86 12.07 11.67
N THR A 202 13.09 12.06 12.21
CA THR A 202 14.11 11.09 11.82
C THR A 202 13.64 9.63 11.93
N ASP A 203 12.93 9.28 13.01
CA ASP A 203 12.43 7.92 13.20
C ASP A 203 11.34 7.58 12.18
N GLN A 204 10.50 8.55 11.82
CA GLN A 204 9.49 8.39 10.76
C GLN A 204 10.12 8.27 9.36
N VAL A 205 11.26 8.92 9.10
CA VAL A 205 12.03 8.70 7.86
C VAL A 205 12.60 7.27 7.83
N ASN A 206 13.10 6.75 8.95
CA ASN A 206 13.53 5.35 9.02
C ASN A 206 12.35 4.39 8.80
N ALA A 207 11.18 4.71 9.37
CA ALA A 207 9.94 3.97 9.15
C ALA A 207 9.50 4.01 7.67
N LEU A 208 9.61 5.15 6.99
CA LEU A 208 9.39 5.28 5.55
C LEU A 208 10.27 4.29 4.78
N LEU A 209 11.59 4.32 5.02
CA LEU A 209 12.55 3.47 4.31
C LEU A 209 12.31 1.98 4.56
N ALA A 210 11.79 1.62 5.73
CA ALA A 210 11.36 0.26 6.06
C ALA A 210 9.96 -0.11 5.53
N GLY A 211 9.33 0.75 4.70
CA GLY A 211 8.02 0.50 4.10
C GLY A 211 6.85 0.61 5.08
N GLN A 212 7.01 1.31 6.21
CA GLN A 212 6.04 1.37 7.30
C GLN A 212 5.14 2.62 7.27
N LEU A 213 4.99 3.28 6.11
CA LEU A 213 4.05 4.38 5.96
C LEU A 213 2.95 4.04 4.95
N TYR A 214 1.74 4.55 5.16
CA TYR A 214 0.64 4.40 4.21
C TYR A 214 -0.21 5.66 4.13
N VAL A 215 -0.81 5.88 2.95
CA VAL A 215 -1.86 6.88 2.76
C VAL A 215 -3.20 6.22 3.04
N ASN A 216 -4.07 6.93 3.78
CA ASN A 216 -5.42 6.51 4.08
C ASN A 216 -6.40 7.65 3.77
N VAL A 217 -7.54 7.32 3.18
CA VAL A 217 -8.58 8.29 2.81
C VAL A 217 -9.90 7.87 3.44
N HIS A 218 -10.56 8.81 4.09
CA HIS A 218 -11.75 8.57 4.90
C HIS A 218 -12.99 9.16 4.23
N THR A 219 -14.15 8.58 4.52
CA THR A 219 -15.46 9.16 4.17
C THR A 219 -16.40 9.09 5.36
N ALA A 220 -17.59 9.68 5.22
CA ALA A 220 -18.64 9.54 6.22
C ALA A 220 -19.05 8.08 6.44
N ALA A 221 -19.03 7.25 5.39
CA ALA A 221 -19.39 5.83 5.46
C ALA A 221 -18.27 4.98 6.07
N PHE A 222 -17.01 5.36 5.86
CA PHE A 222 -15.85 4.66 6.40
C PHE A 222 -14.92 5.61 7.17
N PRO A 223 -15.27 5.99 8.42
CA PRO A 223 -14.45 6.89 9.22
C PRO A 223 -13.06 6.32 9.57
N GLY A 224 -12.88 5.00 9.56
CA GLY A 224 -11.58 4.34 9.75
C GLY A 224 -10.68 4.34 8.50
N GLY A 225 -11.23 4.72 7.34
CA GLY A 225 -10.58 4.64 6.02
C GLY A 225 -11.43 3.84 5.04
N GLU A 226 -11.76 4.44 3.89
CA GLU A 226 -12.44 3.78 2.78
C GLU A 226 -11.45 3.13 1.81
N ILE A 227 -10.32 3.80 1.54
CA ILE A 227 -9.25 3.35 0.64
C ILE A 227 -7.87 3.67 1.24
N ARG A 228 -6.93 2.74 1.04
CA ARG A 228 -5.57 2.77 1.59
C ARG A 228 -4.55 2.36 0.55
N GLY A 229 -3.32 2.84 0.69
CA GLY A 229 -2.17 2.41 -0.10
C GLY A 229 -0.86 2.54 0.67
N GLN A 230 -0.08 1.46 0.75
CA GLN A 230 1.25 1.50 1.35
C GLN A 230 2.18 2.39 0.52
N VAL A 231 3.01 3.21 1.18
CA VAL A 231 4.09 3.98 0.54
C VAL A 231 5.28 3.04 0.36
N ARG A 232 5.70 2.85 -0.90
CA ARG A 232 6.69 1.85 -1.30
C ARG A 232 7.95 2.53 -1.84
N PRO A 233 8.94 2.88 -0.98
CA PRO A 233 10.23 3.35 -1.49
C PRO A 233 10.95 2.23 -2.26
N GLN A 234 12.04 2.60 -2.94
CA GLN A 234 12.84 1.64 -3.71
C GLN A 234 13.27 0.44 -2.84
N GLY A 235 13.06 -0.77 -3.36
CA GLY A 235 13.41 -2.02 -2.68
C GLY A 235 12.34 -2.53 -1.71
N ILE A 236 11.22 -1.81 -1.54
CA ILE A 236 10.06 -2.29 -0.77
C ILE A 236 8.99 -2.82 -1.72
N VAL A 237 8.67 -4.11 -1.57
CA VAL A 237 7.58 -4.77 -2.28
C VAL A 237 6.49 -5.13 -1.27
N VAL A 238 5.23 -4.87 -1.62
CA VAL A 238 4.08 -5.23 -0.76
C VAL A 238 3.12 -6.06 -1.59
N ALA A 239 2.84 -7.26 -1.12
CA ALA A 239 1.78 -8.11 -1.64
C ALA A 239 0.66 -8.25 -0.62
N VAL A 240 -0.59 -8.29 -1.09
CA VAL A 240 -1.75 -8.43 -0.21
C VAL A 240 -2.65 -9.55 -0.68
N ALA A 241 -3.44 -10.11 0.25
CA ALA A 241 -4.41 -11.16 -0.01
C ALA A 241 -5.70 -10.89 0.77
N GLY A 242 -6.84 -10.93 0.08
CA GLY A 242 -8.12 -11.22 0.75
C GLY A 242 -8.22 -12.72 0.98
N MET A 243 -8.74 -13.14 2.13
CA MET A 243 -8.84 -14.54 2.50
C MET A 243 -10.29 -14.93 2.75
N ASP A 244 -10.69 -16.06 2.19
CA ASP A 244 -12.02 -16.64 2.36
C ASP A 244 -11.96 -18.17 2.24
N GLY A 245 -13.07 -18.83 2.51
CA GLY A 245 -13.18 -20.28 2.37
C GLY A 245 -13.28 -20.76 0.92
N SER A 246 -13.68 -19.90 -0.02
CA SER A 246 -13.81 -20.26 -1.44
C SER A 246 -12.46 -20.48 -2.12
N SER A 247 -11.43 -19.82 -1.59
CA SER A 247 -10.05 -19.89 -2.03
C SER A 247 -9.27 -21.09 -1.45
N VAL A 248 -9.83 -21.80 -0.47
CA VAL A 248 -9.27 -23.03 0.12
C VAL A 248 -9.39 -24.18 -0.88
N VAL A 249 -8.46 -25.13 -0.84
CA VAL A 249 -8.44 -26.28 -1.76
C VAL A 249 -8.49 -27.59 -0.98
N PRO A 250 -9.59 -28.36 -1.03
CA PRO A 250 -10.90 -28.01 -1.60
C PRO A 250 -11.62 -26.88 -0.85
N ALA A 251 -12.53 -26.17 -1.53
CA ALA A 251 -13.24 -25.02 -0.96
C ALA A 251 -14.05 -25.39 0.30
N VAL A 252 -14.04 -24.49 1.27
CA VAL A 252 -14.76 -24.61 2.55
C VAL A 252 -15.89 -23.60 2.59
N THR A 253 -17.08 -24.03 3.01
CA THR A 253 -18.20 -23.10 3.25
C THR A 253 -18.04 -22.46 4.62
N THR A 254 -17.70 -21.17 4.65
CA THR A 254 -17.60 -20.37 5.86
C THR A 254 -17.98 -18.93 5.57
N THR A 255 -18.38 -18.21 6.63
CA THR A 255 -18.55 -16.74 6.59
C THR A 255 -17.32 -16.02 7.15
N ALA A 256 -16.33 -16.78 7.63
CA ALA A 256 -15.06 -16.23 8.08
C ALA A 256 -14.33 -15.56 6.92
N THR A 257 -13.55 -14.53 7.25
CA THR A 257 -12.76 -13.76 6.30
C THR A 257 -11.41 -13.41 6.91
N GLY A 258 -10.47 -13.02 6.06
CA GLY A 258 -9.20 -12.48 6.50
C GLY A 258 -8.58 -11.53 5.48
N PHE A 259 -7.56 -10.84 5.93
CA PHE A 259 -6.70 -10.00 5.11
C PHE A 259 -5.26 -10.25 5.52
N ALA A 260 -4.38 -10.48 4.56
CA ALA A 260 -2.94 -10.56 4.81
C ALA A 260 -2.19 -9.57 3.94
N ALA A 261 -1.07 -9.09 4.47
CA ALA A 261 -0.09 -8.34 3.74
C ALA A 261 1.31 -8.85 4.06
N MET A 262 2.12 -9.03 3.01
CA MET A 262 3.53 -9.36 3.08
C MET A 262 4.33 -8.19 2.55
N THR A 263 5.20 -7.62 3.38
CA THR A 263 6.17 -6.58 3.01
C THR A 263 7.54 -7.23 2.89
N VAL A 264 8.18 -7.08 1.74
CA VAL A 264 9.54 -7.55 1.47
C VAL A 264 10.47 -6.34 1.37
N ASP A 265 11.54 -6.37 2.16
CA ASP A 265 12.70 -5.48 2.03
C ASP A 265 13.79 -6.22 1.26
N GLU A 266 13.99 -5.83 0.00
CA GLU A 266 14.95 -6.45 -0.90
C GLU A 266 16.40 -6.14 -0.53
N ALA A 267 16.66 -5.00 0.11
CA ALA A 267 18.00 -4.63 0.55
C ALA A 267 18.41 -5.47 1.77
N ALA A 268 17.49 -5.66 2.72
CA ALA A 268 17.69 -6.51 3.88
C ALA A 268 17.53 -8.01 3.57
N ASN A 269 16.93 -8.36 2.43
CA ASN A 269 16.48 -9.72 2.10
C ASN A 269 15.58 -10.29 3.21
N THR A 270 14.60 -9.49 3.67
CA THR A 270 13.67 -9.91 4.71
C THR A 270 12.20 -9.74 4.30
N ALA A 271 11.31 -10.52 4.91
CA ALA A 271 9.88 -10.38 4.80
C ALA A 271 9.22 -10.25 6.18
N THR A 272 8.28 -9.32 6.27
CA THR A 272 7.35 -9.19 7.38
C THR A 272 5.93 -9.43 6.87
N VAL A 273 5.15 -10.26 7.57
CA VAL A 273 3.77 -10.61 7.21
C VAL A 273 2.85 -10.26 8.37
N HIS A 274 1.79 -9.52 8.09
CA HIS A 274 0.69 -9.29 9.03
C HIS A 274 -0.60 -9.79 8.42
N MET A 275 -1.33 -10.59 9.18
CA MET A 275 -2.60 -11.15 8.76
C MET A 275 -3.63 -10.98 9.86
N GLN A 276 -4.81 -10.56 9.48
CA GLN A 276 -5.93 -10.35 10.38
C GLN A 276 -7.10 -11.21 9.93
N THR A 277 -7.79 -11.84 10.87
CA THR A 277 -8.90 -12.75 10.59
C THR A 277 -10.17 -12.37 11.35
N THR A 278 -11.30 -12.88 10.90
CA THR A 278 -12.61 -12.74 11.56
C THR A 278 -13.39 -14.02 11.39
N GLY A 279 -14.03 -14.50 12.47
CA GLY A 279 -14.85 -15.72 12.45
C GLY A 279 -14.06 -17.04 12.54
N VAL A 280 -12.78 -16.98 12.91
CA VAL A 280 -11.89 -18.14 13.16
C VAL A 280 -11.11 -17.94 14.47
N ASP A 281 -11.81 -17.57 15.54
CA ASP A 281 -11.18 -17.25 16.83
C ASP A 281 -10.43 -18.46 17.43
N ASP A 282 -10.88 -19.67 17.09
CA ASP A 282 -10.29 -20.96 17.46
C ASP A 282 -9.11 -21.38 16.57
N ALA A 283 -8.68 -20.55 15.61
CA ALA A 283 -7.55 -20.85 14.75
C ALA A 283 -6.26 -21.11 15.54
N THR A 284 -5.56 -22.17 15.15
CA THR A 284 -4.37 -22.70 15.86
C THR A 284 -3.08 -22.46 15.10
N GLU A 285 -3.13 -22.36 13.77
CA GLU A 285 -1.96 -22.23 12.92
C GLU A 285 -2.26 -21.32 11.73
N ALA A 286 -1.22 -20.64 11.24
CA ALA A 286 -1.27 -19.85 10.02
C ALA A 286 0.09 -19.89 9.33
N HIS A 287 0.08 -19.94 7.99
CA HIS A 287 1.30 -20.14 7.22
C HIS A 287 1.35 -19.26 5.97
N VAL A 288 2.56 -19.11 5.44
CA VAL A 288 2.80 -18.75 4.04
C VAL A 288 3.28 -20.00 3.33
N HIS A 289 2.75 -20.24 2.13
CA HIS A 289 3.07 -21.38 1.28
C HIS A 289 3.46 -20.93 -0.12
N ASN A 290 4.16 -21.80 -0.85
CA ASN A 290 4.55 -21.58 -2.24
C ASN A 290 3.85 -22.59 -3.17
N ALA A 291 2.71 -22.19 -3.73
CA ALA A 291 2.00 -22.88 -4.79
C ALA A 291 1.06 -21.91 -5.55
N PRO A 292 0.80 -22.14 -6.85
CA PRO A 292 -0.14 -21.33 -7.60
C PRO A 292 -1.56 -21.41 -7.02
N ALA A 293 -2.41 -20.45 -7.42
CA ALA A 293 -3.82 -20.46 -7.05
C ALA A 293 -4.51 -21.76 -7.49
N GLY A 294 -5.23 -22.40 -6.57
CA GLY A 294 -5.92 -23.67 -6.83
C GLY A 294 -5.10 -24.92 -6.50
N GLU A 295 -3.85 -24.78 -6.05
CA GLU A 295 -3.00 -25.88 -5.62
C GLU A 295 -2.54 -25.70 -4.16
N ASN A 296 -2.30 -26.83 -3.48
CA ASN A 296 -1.73 -26.86 -2.13
C ASN A 296 -0.24 -27.17 -2.20
N ALA A 297 0.56 -26.44 -1.43
CA ALA A 297 1.95 -26.79 -1.21
C ALA A 297 2.07 -28.01 -0.27
N THR A 298 3.18 -28.74 -0.38
CA THR A 298 3.44 -29.91 0.47
C THR A 298 3.96 -29.54 1.86
N ALA A 299 4.47 -28.32 2.04
CA ALA A 299 5.00 -27.79 3.30
C ALA A 299 4.83 -26.26 3.36
N PRO A 300 4.76 -25.68 4.57
CA PRO A 300 4.81 -24.23 4.74
C PRO A 300 6.20 -23.69 4.40
N LEU A 301 6.22 -22.52 3.78
CA LEU A 301 7.42 -21.71 3.61
C LEU A 301 7.75 -20.98 4.92
N PHE A 302 6.74 -20.38 5.55
CA PHE A 302 6.86 -19.72 6.85
C PHE A 302 5.67 -20.02 7.75
N SER A 303 5.89 -20.04 9.06
CA SER A 303 4.83 -20.09 10.07
C SER A 303 4.64 -18.72 10.70
N LEU A 304 3.39 -18.28 10.82
CA LEU A 304 3.03 -17.04 11.49
C LEU A 304 2.70 -17.32 12.97
N MET A 305 3.01 -16.36 13.82
CA MET A 305 2.69 -16.40 15.25
C MET A 305 1.40 -15.62 15.51
N LYS A 306 0.51 -16.19 16.33
CA LYS A 306 -0.69 -15.49 16.82
C LYS A 306 -0.28 -14.42 17.83
N ASP A 307 -0.76 -13.19 17.67
CA ASP A 307 -0.51 -12.12 18.63
C ASP A 307 -1.27 -12.44 19.95
N PRO A 308 -0.58 -12.57 21.08
CA PRO A 308 -1.24 -12.82 22.37
C PRO A 308 -2.11 -11.65 22.84
N ALA A 309 -1.86 -10.41 22.38
CA ALA A 309 -2.64 -9.23 22.71
C ALA A 309 -3.83 -9.01 21.77
N ALA A 310 -3.79 -9.59 20.57
CA ALA A 310 -4.81 -9.48 19.55
C ALA A 310 -5.03 -10.85 18.87
N PRO A 311 -5.92 -11.72 19.39
CA PRO A 311 -6.06 -13.11 18.92
C PRO A 311 -6.57 -13.24 17.46
N THR A 312 -7.00 -12.15 16.83
CA THR A 312 -7.33 -12.12 15.39
C THR A 312 -6.13 -11.78 14.51
N HIS A 313 -5.01 -11.36 15.10
CA HIS A 313 -3.80 -10.94 14.41
C HIS A 313 -2.74 -12.04 14.45
N TRP A 314 -2.16 -12.30 13.30
CA TRP A 314 -1.04 -13.20 13.09
C TRP A 314 0.10 -12.43 12.45
N LEU A 315 1.32 -12.69 12.88
CA LEU A 315 2.49 -11.95 12.42
C LEU A 315 3.71 -12.83 12.22
N LEU A 316 4.58 -12.33 11.35
CA LEU A 316 5.90 -12.85 11.08
C LEU A 316 6.80 -11.64 10.82
N GLU A 317 7.89 -11.48 11.58
CA GLU A 317 8.70 -10.26 11.52
C GLU A 317 10.10 -10.58 10.98
N GLY A 318 10.54 -9.80 9.98
CA GLY A 318 11.93 -9.74 9.52
C GLY A 318 12.54 -11.08 9.11
N GLN A 319 11.74 -12.02 8.59
CA GLN A 319 12.26 -13.33 8.20
C GLN A 319 13.14 -13.23 6.98
N SER A 320 14.29 -13.87 7.01
CA SER A 320 15.16 -13.93 5.84
C SER A 320 14.46 -14.63 4.69
N VAL A 321 14.53 -14.02 3.50
CA VAL A 321 13.98 -14.56 2.25
C VAL A 321 15.08 -14.68 1.21
N THR A 322 14.97 -15.71 0.37
CA THR A 322 15.89 -15.92 -0.76
C THR A 322 15.41 -15.17 -1.99
N GLN A 323 16.26 -15.07 -3.02
CA GLN A 323 15.84 -14.57 -4.34
C GLN A 323 14.69 -15.43 -4.91
N ALA A 324 14.73 -16.75 -4.73
CA ALA A 324 13.69 -17.65 -5.23
C ALA A 324 12.33 -17.39 -4.57
N ASP A 325 12.30 -17.03 -3.29
CA ASP A 325 11.06 -16.67 -2.59
C ASP A 325 10.47 -15.37 -3.14
N ARG A 326 11.33 -14.39 -3.47
CA ARG A 326 10.91 -13.13 -4.10
C ARG A 326 10.39 -13.35 -5.52
N ASP A 327 11.07 -14.18 -6.30
CA ASP A 327 10.64 -14.54 -7.64
C ASP A 327 9.28 -15.26 -7.61
N ALA A 328 9.06 -16.13 -6.61
CA ALA A 328 7.77 -16.78 -6.38
C ALA A 328 6.67 -15.78 -6.00
N LEU A 329 6.97 -14.78 -5.15
CA LEU A 329 6.01 -13.72 -4.81
C LEU A 329 5.65 -12.87 -6.03
N ALA A 330 6.64 -12.49 -6.84
CA ALA A 330 6.44 -11.71 -8.06
C ALA A 330 5.64 -12.48 -9.13
N ALA A 331 5.69 -13.81 -9.10
CA ALA A 331 4.93 -14.70 -9.97
C ALA A 331 3.54 -15.08 -9.39
N ASP A 332 3.09 -14.40 -8.33
CA ASP A 332 1.84 -14.69 -7.60
C ASP A 332 1.75 -16.17 -7.15
N LEU A 333 2.87 -16.80 -6.79
CA LEU A 333 2.92 -18.20 -6.32
C LEU A 333 2.87 -18.35 -4.80
N LEU A 334 2.86 -17.24 -4.04
CA LEU A 334 2.74 -17.32 -2.59
C LEU A 334 1.28 -17.17 -2.15
N TYR A 335 0.84 -18.01 -1.22
CA TYR A 335 -0.47 -17.88 -0.58
C TYR A 335 -0.34 -17.94 0.94
N VAL A 336 -1.31 -17.36 1.62
CA VAL A 336 -1.49 -17.46 3.07
C VAL A 336 -2.70 -18.31 3.40
N ASP A 337 -2.64 -19.02 4.51
CA ASP A 337 -3.78 -19.77 5.05
C ASP A 337 -3.82 -19.74 6.58
N VAL A 338 -4.99 -20.13 7.11
CA VAL A 338 -5.27 -20.25 8.54
C VAL A 338 -6.01 -21.55 8.78
N HIS A 339 -5.62 -22.28 9.82
CA HIS A 339 -6.21 -23.57 10.18
C HIS A 339 -6.97 -23.46 11.51
N THR A 340 -8.12 -24.11 11.58
CA THR A 340 -8.87 -24.32 12.83
C THR A 340 -8.94 -25.82 13.14
N PRO A 341 -9.24 -26.22 14.39
CA PRO A 341 -9.45 -27.63 14.73
C PRO A 341 -10.52 -28.32 13.86
N ALA A 342 -11.53 -27.58 13.41
CA ALA A 342 -12.59 -28.09 12.54
C ALA A 342 -12.21 -28.12 11.04
N ALA A 343 -11.15 -27.42 10.64
CA ALA A 343 -10.70 -27.29 9.26
C ALA A 343 -9.17 -27.39 9.16
N LEU A 344 -8.65 -28.60 9.39
CA LEU A 344 -7.21 -28.89 9.40
C LEU A 344 -6.53 -28.65 8.04
N ALA A 345 -7.27 -28.76 6.94
CA ALA A 345 -6.76 -28.46 5.59
C ALA A 345 -6.78 -26.95 5.25
N GLY A 346 -7.20 -26.11 6.20
CA GLY A 346 -7.37 -24.66 6.03
C GLY A 346 -8.83 -24.24 6.20
N ALA A 347 -9.07 -23.22 7.02
CA ALA A 347 -10.35 -22.53 7.18
C ALA A 347 -10.46 -21.31 6.25
N LEU A 348 -9.33 -20.64 5.98
CA LEU A 348 -9.21 -19.48 5.11
C LEU A 348 -7.94 -19.61 4.27
N ARG A 349 -8.00 -19.18 3.01
CA ARG A 349 -6.83 -19.09 2.12
C ARG A 349 -6.91 -17.81 1.30
N GLY A 350 -5.77 -17.22 0.95
CA GLY A 350 -5.70 -16.09 0.02
C GLY A 350 -4.37 -16.07 -0.73
N GLN A 351 -4.40 -15.85 -2.05
CA GLN A 351 -3.19 -15.69 -2.86
C GLN A 351 -2.60 -14.29 -2.60
N LEU A 352 -1.32 -14.22 -2.23
CA LEU A 352 -0.61 -12.95 -2.14
C LEU A 352 -0.33 -12.44 -3.53
N SER A 353 -0.71 -11.19 -3.79
CA SER A 353 -0.39 -10.53 -5.05
C SER A 353 0.07 -9.10 -4.84
N VAL A 354 1.12 -8.72 -5.57
CA VAL A 354 1.63 -7.33 -5.65
C VAL A 354 0.73 -6.43 -6.50
N ASN A 355 -0.12 -7.02 -7.33
CA ASN A 355 -1.08 -6.32 -8.20
C ASN A 355 -2.52 -6.60 -7.77
N ALA A 356 -2.74 -6.91 -6.48
CA ALA A 356 -4.06 -7.25 -5.99
C ALA A 356 -5.07 -6.13 -6.29
N ALA A 357 -6.02 -6.41 -7.16
CA ALA A 357 -7.13 -5.51 -7.40
C ALA A 357 -7.99 -5.41 -6.12
N ALA A 358 -8.65 -4.27 -5.95
CA ALA A 358 -9.74 -4.17 -5.00
C ALA A 358 -10.78 -5.27 -5.33
N PRO A 359 -11.41 -5.90 -4.32
CA PRO A 359 -12.58 -6.71 -4.60
C PRO A 359 -13.55 -5.87 -5.41
N PRO A 360 -14.24 -6.43 -6.41
CA PRO A 360 -15.35 -5.70 -7.01
C PRO A 360 -16.28 -5.27 -5.87
N PRO A 361 -16.78 -4.03 -5.88
CA PRO A 361 -17.77 -3.63 -4.90
C PRO A 361 -18.86 -4.69 -4.91
N PRO A 362 -19.40 -5.10 -3.75
CA PRO A 362 -20.57 -5.96 -3.70
C PRO A 362 -21.57 -5.38 -4.67
N PRO A 363 -22.33 -6.24 -5.38
CA PRO A 363 -23.53 -5.76 -6.05
C PRO A 363 -24.21 -4.83 -5.06
N ALA A 364 -24.44 -3.57 -5.44
CA ALA A 364 -25.05 -2.57 -4.57
C ALA A 364 -26.19 -3.29 -3.85
N ALA A 365 -26.19 -3.30 -2.51
CA ALA A 365 -27.12 -4.13 -1.74
C ALA A 365 -28.53 -3.84 -2.27
N THR A 366 -29.04 -4.73 -3.13
CA THR A 366 -30.23 -4.41 -3.89
C THR A 366 -31.36 -4.44 -2.89
N VAL A 367 -32.12 -3.35 -2.85
CA VAL A 367 -33.31 -3.35 -2.01
C VAL A 367 -34.27 -4.31 -2.69
N THR A 368 -34.49 -5.49 -2.09
CA THR A 368 -35.33 -6.52 -2.71
C THR A 368 -36.80 -6.25 -2.45
N LEU A 369 -37.67 -6.76 -3.33
CA LEU A 369 -39.10 -6.74 -3.06
C LEU A 369 -39.44 -7.50 -1.78
N THR A 370 -38.74 -8.59 -1.49
CA THR A 370 -38.88 -9.34 -0.23
C THR A 370 -38.58 -8.46 0.99
N GLN A 371 -37.56 -7.61 0.92
CA GLN A 371 -37.24 -6.65 1.98
C GLN A 371 -38.34 -5.59 2.11
N LEU A 372 -38.80 -4.99 1.02
CA LEU A 372 -39.91 -4.03 1.05
C LEU A 372 -41.21 -4.66 1.56
N GLN A 373 -41.47 -5.92 1.22
CA GLN A 373 -42.63 -6.66 1.66
C GLN A 373 -42.63 -6.80 3.19
N SER A 374 -41.51 -7.22 3.77
CA SER A 374 -41.38 -7.44 5.21
C SER A 374 -41.33 -6.14 6.03
N THR A 375 -40.80 -5.06 5.46
CA THR A 375 -40.57 -3.79 6.19
C THR A 375 -41.66 -2.75 5.98
N ILE A 376 -42.39 -2.79 4.85
CA ILE A 376 -43.39 -1.77 4.48
C ILE A 376 -44.73 -2.42 4.15
N PHE A 377 -44.80 -3.26 3.11
CA PHE A 377 -46.09 -3.66 2.56
C PHE A 377 -46.90 -4.52 3.52
N THR A 378 -46.30 -5.56 4.11
CA THR A 378 -46.97 -6.38 5.13
C THR A 378 -47.32 -5.57 6.38
N PRO A 379 -46.36 -4.93 7.09
CA PRO A 379 -46.67 -4.31 8.38
C PRO A 379 -47.53 -3.05 8.30
N ILE A 380 -47.50 -2.32 7.17
CA ILE A 380 -48.11 -0.98 7.09
C ILE A 380 -49.26 -0.92 6.07
N CYS A 381 -49.15 -1.60 4.93
CA CYS A 381 -50.09 -1.43 3.82
C CYS A 381 -51.16 -2.54 3.75
N SER A 382 -50.77 -3.79 4.00
CA SER A 382 -51.57 -4.98 3.71
C SER A 382 -52.87 -5.04 4.52
N GLY A 383 -52.91 -4.44 5.71
CA GLY A 383 -54.11 -4.37 6.54
C GLY A 383 -55.29 -3.65 5.88
N CYS A 384 -55.02 -2.73 4.95
CA CYS A 384 -56.04 -2.07 4.13
C CYS A 384 -56.07 -2.55 2.68
N HIS A 385 -54.93 -3.02 2.16
CA HIS A 385 -54.76 -3.53 0.79
C HIS A 385 -54.75 -5.07 0.78
N THR A 386 -55.92 -5.65 1.07
CA THR A 386 -56.06 -7.09 1.33
C THR A 386 -56.34 -7.93 0.08
N GLY A 387 -56.68 -7.32 -1.05
CA GLY A 387 -57.13 -8.02 -2.25
C GLY A 387 -58.54 -8.61 -2.18
N GLY A 388 -59.23 -8.50 -1.04
CA GLY A 388 -60.55 -9.11 -0.81
C GLY A 388 -61.75 -8.22 -1.13
N GLY A 389 -61.54 -6.94 -1.48
CA GLY A 389 -62.61 -5.97 -1.72
C GLY A 389 -62.97 -5.75 -3.19
N SER A 390 -64.13 -5.13 -3.42
CA SER A 390 -64.61 -4.73 -4.77
C SER A 390 -64.21 -3.31 -5.16
N SER A 391 -63.55 -2.56 -4.28
CA SER A 391 -63.08 -1.19 -4.53
C SER A 391 -61.79 -0.89 -3.76
N LEU A 392 -61.08 0.17 -4.14
CA LEU A 392 -59.87 0.60 -3.44
C LEU A 392 -60.19 1.10 -2.02
N PRO A 393 -59.29 0.88 -1.03
CA PRO A 393 -57.99 0.24 -1.18
C PRO A 393 -58.03 -1.31 -1.18
N SER A 394 -59.12 -1.92 -0.72
CA SER A 394 -59.18 -3.37 -0.43
C SER A 394 -59.21 -4.28 -1.66
N SER A 395 -59.48 -3.76 -2.86
CA SER A 395 -59.35 -4.51 -4.12
C SER A 395 -57.91 -4.66 -4.61
N MET A 396 -56.94 -3.93 -4.05
CA MET A 396 -55.52 -4.12 -4.32
C MET A 396 -54.94 -5.10 -3.30
N ASN A 397 -54.17 -6.08 -3.76
CA ASN A 397 -53.55 -7.06 -2.87
C ASN A 397 -52.06 -6.75 -2.65
N LEU A 398 -51.68 -6.46 -1.41
CA LEU A 398 -50.29 -6.27 -0.98
C LEU A 398 -49.88 -7.24 0.13
N SER A 399 -50.56 -8.39 0.26
CA SER A 399 -50.38 -9.35 1.36
C SER A 399 -49.06 -10.10 1.35
N ASP A 400 -48.47 -10.28 0.17
CA ASP A 400 -47.23 -11.02 -0.06
C ASP A 400 -46.48 -10.45 -1.26
N ALA A 401 -45.20 -10.81 -1.41
CA ALA A 401 -44.33 -10.23 -2.42
C ALA A 401 -44.85 -10.44 -3.85
N ALA A 402 -45.35 -11.64 -4.16
CA ALA A 402 -45.84 -11.95 -5.51
C ALA A 402 -47.12 -11.15 -5.83
N ALA A 403 -48.04 -11.06 -4.88
CA ALA A 403 -49.25 -10.26 -5.00
C ALA A 403 -48.92 -8.75 -5.12
N SER A 404 -48.02 -8.25 -4.28
CA SER A 404 -47.55 -6.86 -4.31
C SER A 404 -46.91 -6.51 -5.65
N PHE A 405 -46.03 -7.37 -6.17
CA PHE A 405 -45.43 -7.18 -7.49
C PHE A 405 -46.50 -7.04 -8.57
N ALA A 406 -47.42 -8.02 -8.63
CA ALA A 406 -48.48 -8.07 -9.62
C ALA A 406 -49.46 -6.90 -9.51
N ALA A 407 -49.64 -6.34 -8.32
CA ALA A 407 -50.53 -5.21 -8.07
C ALA A 407 -49.89 -3.84 -8.37
N LEU A 408 -48.56 -3.74 -8.38
CA LEU A 408 -47.83 -2.47 -8.42
C LEU A 408 -47.06 -2.26 -9.73
N VAL A 409 -46.24 -3.23 -10.15
CA VAL A 409 -45.24 -3.02 -11.21
C VAL A 409 -45.90 -3.06 -12.59
N GLY A 410 -45.79 -1.96 -13.33
CA GLY A 410 -46.38 -1.85 -14.68
C GLY A 410 -47.91 -1.72 -14.69
N VAL A 411 -48.56 -1.60 -13.53
CA VAL A 411 -50.02 -1.51 -13.43
C VAL A 411 -50.44 -0.03 -13.42
N ALA A 412 -51.41 0.35 -14.26
CA ALA A 412 -51.97 1.69 -14.24
C ALA A 412 -52.64 2.03 -12.90
N SER A 413 -52.47 3.26 -12.43
CA SER A 413 -53.18 3.74 -11.23
C SER A 413 -54.67 3.86 -11.51
N THR A 414 -55.50 3.37 -10.60
CA THR A 414 -56.97 3.47 -10.76
C THR A 414 -57.47 4.90 -10.54
N GLU A 415 -56.80 5.66 -9.66
CA GLU A 415 -57.17 7.05 -9.37
C GLU A 415 -56.60 8.04 -10.40
N GLN A 416 -55.52 7.67 -11.09
CA GLN A 416 -54.85 8.47 -12.12
C GLN A 416 -54.37 7.57 -13.26
N PRO A 417 -55.25 7.16 -14.20
CA PRO A 417 -54.94 6.13 -15.20
C PRO A 417 -53.77 6.45 -16.16
N SER A 418 -53.35 7.71 -16.25
CA SER A 418 -52.20 8.14 -17.05
C SER A 418 -50.84 7.88 -16.40
N VAL A 419 -50.78 7.43 -15.15
CA VAL A 419 -49.53 7.10 -14.45
C VAL A 419 -49.54 5.65 -13.96
N LEU A 420 -48.37 5.02 -13.97
CA LEU A 420 -48.18 3.68 -13.42
C LEU A 420 -48.04 3.75 -11.90
N ARG A 421 -48.56 2.74 -11.20
CA ARG A 421 -48.38 2.58 -9.75
C ARG A 421 -46.89 2.46 -9.42
N VAL A 422 -46.17 1.61 -10.16
CA VAL A 422 -44.70 1.59 -10.22
C VAL A 422 -44.25 1.55 -11.68
N SER A 423 -43.46 2.54 -12.06
CA SER A 423 -42.73 2.61 -13.32
C SER A 423 -41.29 2.17 -13.07
N ALA A 424 -40.95 0.94 -13.46
CA ALA A 424 -39.61 0.39 -13.30
C ALA A 424 -38.54 1.34 -13.87
N GLY A 425 -37.47 1.57 -13.11
CA GLY A 425 -36.37 2.48 -13.44
C GLY A 425 -36.67 3.96 -13.22
N ASN A 426 -37.91 4.33 -12.86
CA ASN A 426 -38.30 5.73 -12.72
C ASN A 426 -39.16 5.97 -11.46
N PRO A 427 -38.53 6.20 -10.29
CA PRO A 427 -39.25 6.48 -9.05
C PRO A 427 -40.07 7.77 -9.12
N ASP A 428 -39.58 8.80 -9.82
CA ASP A 428 -40.28 10.09 -9.96
C ASP A 428 -41.55 10.00 -10.82
N ALA A 429 -41.65 8.99 -11.70
CA ALA A 429 -42.86 8.72 -12.48
C ALA A 429 -43.80 7.71 -11.79
N SER A 430 -43.43 7.16 -10.64
CA SER A 430 -44.18 6.11 -9.96
C SER A 430 -45.19 6.67 -8.98
N TYR A 431 -46.48 6.41 -9.22
CA TYR A 431 -47.55 6.95 -8.38
C TYR A 431 -47.50 6.46 -6.92
N LEU A 432 -46.92 5.28 -6.67
CA LEU A 432 -46.62 4.81 -5.31
C LEU A 432 -45.74 5.80 -4.55
N VAL A 433 -44.67 6.30 -5.17
CA VAL A 433 -43.73 7.28 -4.58
C VAL A 433 -44.46 8.59 -4.29
N HIS A 434 -45.27 9.07 -5.24
CA HIS A 434 -46.08 10.28 -5.04
C HIS A 434 -47.03 10.14 -3.83
N LYS A 435 -47.67 8.98 -3.68
CA LYS A 435 -48.61 8.73 -2.57
C LYS A 435 -47.90 8.65 -1.22
N ILE A 436 -46.73 8.02 -1.12
CA ILE A 436 -46.01 7.88 0.17
C ILE A 436 -45.29 9.18 0.59
N GLU A 437 -44.86 9.99 -0.38
CA GLU A 437 -44.24 11.31 -0.12
C GLU A 437 -45.26 12.42 0.08
N GLY A 438 -46.50 12.23 -0.39
CA GLY A 438 -47.54 13.25 -0.34
C GLY A 438 -47.32 14.37 -1.36
N ALA A 439 -46.89 14.01 -2.56
CA ALA A 439 -46.62 14.96 -3.64
C ALA A 439 -47.86 15.78 -4.04
N ALA A 440 -47.65 16.98 -4.58
CA ALA A 440 -48.72 17.80 -5.10
C ALA A 440 -49.42 17.11 -6.29
N GLY A 441 -50.75 17.13 -6.32
CA GLY A 441 -51.54 16.56 -7.42
C GLY A 441 -51.97 15.10 -7.26
N ILE A 442 -51.67 14.45 -6.13
CA ILE A 442 -52.24 13.12 -5.83
C ILE A 442 -53.75 13.19 -5.62
N THR A 443 -54.47 12.17 -6.07
CA THR A 443 -55.88 11.97 -5.71
C THR A 443 -55.96 11.39 -4.30
N GLY A 444 -56.87 11.90 -3.46
CA GLY A 444 -56.99 11.48 -2.06
C GLY A 444 -55.87 12.03 -1.17
N GLY A 445 -55.44 11.25 -0.17
CA GLY A 445 -54.41 11.65 0.78
C GLY A 445 -53.09 10.87 0.66
N ARG A 446 -52.05 11.40 1.31
CA ARG A 446 -50.73 10.78 1.49
C ARG A 446 -50.86 9.45 2.26
N MET A 447 -50.19 8.41 1.78
CA MET A 447 -50.18 7.08 2.38
C MET A 447 -49.01 6.92 3.37
N PRO A 448 -49.23 6.33 4.57
CA PRO A 448 -50.47 5.74 5.06
C PRO A 448 -51.54 6.79 5.37
N LEU A 449 -52.78 6.55 4.91
CA LEU A 449 -53.87 7.51 5.05
C LEU A 449 -54.26 7.67 6.51
N GLY A 450 -54.30 8.91 7.00
CA GLY A 450 -54.64 9.21 8.41
C GLY A 450 -53.58 8.80 9.43
N GLY A 451 -52.46 8.21 8.99
CA GLY A 451 -51.31 7.86 9.82
C GLY A 451 -50.15 8.86 9.72
N ALA A 452 -49.11 8.59 10.51
CA ALA A 452 -47.82 9.26 10.36
C ALA A 452 -47.21 8.95 8.98
N PRO A 453 -46.47 9.89 8.36
CA PRO A 453 -45.69 9.60 7.17
C PRO A 453 -44.70 8.44 7.40
N LEU A 454 -44.36 7.71 6.34
CA LEU A 454 -43.31 6.70 6.40
C LEU A 454 -41.96 7.34 6.76
N ASP A 455 -41.11 6.54 7.40
CA ASP A 455 -39.72 6.91 7.65
C ASP A 455 -39.02 7.23 6.31
N PRO A 456 -38.28 8.36 6.22
CA PRO A 456 -37.54 8.72 5.01
C PRO A 456 -36.60 7.61 4.49
N ALA A 457 -36.01 6.80 5.36
CA ALA A 457 -35.16 5.68 4.97
C ALA A 457 -35.96 4.54 4.30
N LEU A 458 -37.20 4.30 4.74
CA LEU A 458 -38.10 3.34 4.09
C LEU A 458 -38.57 3.85 2.73
N ILE A 459 -38.82 5.16 2.59
CA ILE A 459 -39.12 5.78 1.30
C ILE A 459 -37.91 5.66 0.37
N ALA A 460 -36.71 5.93 0.86
CA ALA A 460 -35.46 5.78 0.10
C ALA A 460 -35.30 4.35 -0.42
N ASN A 461 -35.58 3.34 0.40
CA ASN A 461 -35.56 1.93 -0.02
C ASN A 461 -36.53 1.65 -1.17
N VAL A 462 -37.77 2.17 -1.11
CA VAL A 462 -38.74 2.04 -2.22
C VAL A 462 -38.22 2.70 -3.49
N ARG A 463 -37.64 3.91 -3.37
CA ARG A 463 -37.07 4.63 -4.52
C ARG A 463 -35.89 3.86 -5.13
N THR A 464 -35.01 3.31 -4.30
CA THR A 464 -33.88 2.47 -4.73
C THR A 464 -34.35 1.25 -5.50
N TRP A 465 -35.26 0.44 -4.93
CA TRP A 465 -35.81 -0.74 -5.62
C TRP A 465 -36.45 -0.39 -6.98
N ILE A 466 -37.19 0.73 -7.05
CA ILE A 466 -37.77 1.18 -8.33
C ILE A 466 -36.68 1.59 -9.31
N SER A 467 -35.69 2.37 -8.87
CA SER A 467 -34.57 2.80 -9.72
C SER A 467 -33.75 1.62 -10.27
N GLU A 468 -33.68 0.52 -9.52
CA GLU A 468 -33.03 -0.74 -9.89
C GLU A 468 -33.91 -1.63 -10.80
N GLY A 469 -35.02 -1.10 -11.30
CA GLY A 469 -35.89 -1.79 -12.26
C GLY A 469 -37.08 -2.52 -11.62
N ALA A 470 -37.35 -2.29 -10.34
CA ALA A 470 -38.49 -2.85 -9.61
C ALA A 470 -38.61 -4.37 -9.81
N GLN A 471 -37.56 -5.12 -9.48
CA GLN A 471 -37.50 -6.57 -9.71
C GLN A 471 -38.37 -7.37 -8.72
N ASN A 472 -38.84 -8.55 -9.14
CA ASN A 472 -39.51 -9.51 -8.25
C ASN A 472 -38.45 -10.41 -7.58
N ASN A 473 -37.76 -9.89 -6.57
CA ASN A 473 -36.58 -10.51 -5.95
C ASN A 473 -36.63 -10.61 -4.42
#